data_AF-R9MI61-F1
#
_entry.id   AF-R9MI61-F1
#
_cell.length_a   1.000
_cell.length_b   1.000
_cell.length_c   1.000
_cell.angle_alpha   90.00
_cell.angle_beta   90.00
_cell.angle_gamma   90.00
#
_symmetry.space_group_name_H-M   'P 1'
#
loop_
_entity.id
_entity.type
_entity.pdbx_description
1 polymer ?
#
loop_
_entity_poly.entity_id
_entity_poly.type
_entity_poly.pdbx_seq_one_letter_code
_entity_poly.pdbx_strand_id
1 'polypeptide(L)'
;MTCAPPRDAVKWDPDRFFRRCGYQHKCKVTVLDKKLYPEHQAQYCADPNAGPCPCRLVGDAYIFEQYGQADDFWHMGAGTLANGEGRRDGTAGSPGVPPLLRGLGCRQPLHLHSPPGRQRHAGRMNDRRVMIVCCSDGTRPVIFEIERLDYKALYIQDIGYGECRERAAALSTVSEAADVAFRETFAEVYLDRDVPCEDLKQVAAACGAYTVTKID
;
A
#
# COMPACT_ATOMS: atom_id res chain seq x y z
N MET A 1 26.56 -18.49 -19.97
CA MET A 1 25.11 -18.22 -19.87
C MET A 1 24.90 -16.79 -20.35
N THR A 2 24.44 -16.61 -21.58
CA THR A 2 24.17 -15.29 -22.15
C THR A 2 22.78 -14.85 -21.73
N CYS A 3 22.69 -13.76 -20.96
CA CYS A 3 21.41 -13.14 -20.64
C CYS A 3 20.70 -12.78 -21.94
N ALA A 4 19.45 -13.21 -22.09
CA ALA A 4 18.62 -12.83 -23.22
C ALA A 4 18.53 -11.29 -23.30
N PRO A 5 18.56 -10.71 -24.51
CA PRO A 5 18.38 -9.27 -24.66
C PRO A 5 17.00 -8.87 -24.12
N PRO A 6 16.88 -7.68 -23.49
CA PRO A 6 15.61 -7.20 -22.98
C PRO A 6 14.61 -7.10 -24.14
N ARG A 7 13.43 -7.70 -23.95
CA ARG A 7 12.29 -7.56 -24.86
C ARG A 7 12.03 -6.07 -25.08
N ASP A 8 11.97 -5.68 -26.36
CA ASP A 8 11.62 -4.37 -26.91
C ASP A 8 11.42 -3.28 -25.84
N ALA A 9 12.46 -2.48 -25.66
CA ALA A 9 12.44 -1.30 -24.82
C ALA A 9 11.40 -0.31 -25.38
N VAL A 10 10.13 -0.47 -24.96
CA VAL A 10 9.15 0.60 -24.98
C VAL A 10 9.84 1.79 -24.34
N LYS A 11 10.09 2.83 -25.13
CA LYS A 11 10.83 4.03 -24.73
C LYS A 11 10.14 4.58 -23.49
N TRP A 12 10.74 4.30 -22.35
CA TRP A 12 10.16 4.55 -21.03
C TRP A 12 10.22 6.04 -20.77
N ASP A 13 9.06 6.63 -20.50
CA ASP A 13 8.93 8.02 -20.09
C ASP A 13 8.67 8.07 -18.57
N PRO A 14 9.67 8.43 -17.74
CA PRO A 14 9.52 8.58 -16.29
C PRO A 14 8.48 9.61 -15.89
N ASP A 15 8.19 10.57 -16.78
CA ASP A 15 7.42 11.77 -16.48
C ASP A 15 5.96 11.66 -16.91
N ARG A 16 5.59 10.61 -17.68
CA ARG A 16 4.25 10.47 -18.26
C ARG A 16 3.13 10.32 -17.21
N PHE A 17 3.45 9.84 -16.01
CA PHE A 17 2.46 9.55 -14.96
C PHE A 17 2.50 10.52 -13.76
N PHE A 18 3.62 11.21 -13.51
CA PHE A 18 3.91 11.82 -12.21
C PHE A 18 3.78 13.36 -12.14
N ARG A 19 3.38 14.03 -13.23
CA ARG A 19 3.22 15.51 -13.25
C ARG A 19 1.78 16.02 -13.30
N ARG A 20 0.77 15.15 -13.20
CA ARG A 20 -0.64 15.62 -13.15
C ARG A 20 -1.11 15.71 -11.71
N CYS A 21 -1.46 16.94 -11.33
CA CYS A 21 -2.12 17.31 -10.08
C CYS A 21 -3.21 16.31 -9.71
N GLY A 22 -3.12 15.70 -8.51
CA GLY A 22 -4.26 15.03 -7.88
C GLY A 22 -4.15 13.53 -7.64
N TYR A 23 -2.97 12.93 -7.50
CA TYR A 23 -2.86 11.55 -6.98
C TYR A 23 -2.24 11.55 -5.59
N GLN A 24 -2.83 10.72 -4.73
CA GLN A 24 -2.34 10.35 -3.43
C GLN A 24 -1.93 8.87 -3.42
N HIS A 25 -1.10 8.52 -2.44
CA HIS A 25 -0.55 7.18 -2.33
C HIS A 25 -0.77 6.62 -0.92
N LYS A 26 -1.13 5.34 -0.87
CA LYS A 26 -1.02 4.52 0.34
C LYS A 26 -0.11 3.34 0.05
N CYS A 27 0.41 2.76 1.12
CA CYS A 27 1.24 1.57 1.03
C CYS A 27 0.53 0.43 1.76
N LYS A 28 0.17 -0.60 1.00
CA LYS A 28 -0.32 -1.86 1.54
C LYS A 28 0.85 -2.82 1.69
N VAL A 29 1.01 -3.35 2.89
CA VAL A 29 2.04 -4.35 3.19
C VAL A 29 1.34 -5.65 3.57
N THR A 30 1.61 -6.72 2.84
CA THR A 30 1.03 -8.05 3.09
C THR A 30 2.14 -9.02 3.48
N VAL A 31 1.94 -9.81 4.52
CA VAL A 31 2.87 -10.90 4.88
C VAL A 31 2.58 -12.10 3.99
N LEU A 32 3.50 -12.40 3.08
CA LEU A 32 3.36 -13.51 2.15
C LEU A 32 3.81 -14.85 2.73
N ASP A 33 4.92 -14.84 3.48
CA ASP A 33 5.53 -16.08 3.95
C ASP A 33 6.48 -15.85 5.12
N LYS A 34 6.81 -16.92 5.84
CA LYS A 34 7.77 -16.95 6.93
C LYS A 34 8.74 -18.10 6.70
N LYS A 35 10.02 -17.79 6.57
CA LYS A 35 11.08 -18.79 6.45
C LYS A 35 11.80 -18.97 7.78
N LEU A 36 12.50 -20.10 7.88
CA LEU A 36 13.44 -20.41 8.94
C LEU A 36 14.63 -21.13 8.31
N TYR A 37 15.85 -20.73 8.69
CA TYR A 37 17.10 -21.38 8.35
C TYR A 37 17.65 -22.07 9.62
N PRO A 38 17.33 -23.35 9.86
CA PRO A 38 17.61 -24.02 11.14
C PRO A 38 19.09 -24.05 11.49
N GLU A 39 19.97 -24.19 10.50
CA GLU A 39 21.42 -24.18 10.67
C GLU A 39 21.93 -22.84 11.21
N HIS A 40 21.40 -21.73 10.68
CA HIS A 40 21.75 -20.39 11.14
C HIS A 40 21.15 -20.10 12.51
N GLN A 41 19.92 -20.56 12.77
CA GLN A 41 19.29 -20.44 14.08
C GLN A 41 20.10 -21.18 15.15
N ALA A 42 20.47 -22.43 14.90
CA ALA A 42 21.23 -23.24 15.86
C ALA A 42 22.61 -22.65 16.18
N GLN A 43 23.26 -22.02 15.19
CA GLN A 43 24.60 -21.47 15.35
C GLN A 43 24.61 -20.07 15.98
N TYR A 44 23.66 -19.20 15.63
CA TYR A 44 23.74 -17.76 15.93
C TYR A 44 22.64 -17.24 16.86
N CYS A 45 21.50 -17.92 17.00
CA CYS A 45 20.45 -17.48 17.92
C CYS A 45 20.76 -17.90 19.35
N ALA A 46 20.44 -17.04 20.32
CA ALA A 46 20.57 -17.36 21.75
C ALA A 46 19.70 -18.56 22.15
N ASP A 47 18.51 -18.67 21.56
CA ASP A 47 17.70 -19.89 21.60
C ASP A 47 17.81 -20.62 20.25
N PRO A 48 18.44 -21.81 20.21
CA PRO A 48 18.59 -22.59 18.98
C PRO A 48 17.26 -23.16 18.46
N ASN A 49 16.16 -23.01 19.21
CA ASN A 49 14.80 -23.45 18.86
C ASN A 49 13.78 -22.29 18.79
N ALA A 50 14.25 -21.05 18.63
CA ALA A 50 13.39 -19.85 18.61
C ALA A 50 12.24 -19.88 17.58
N GLY A 51 12.44 -20.61 16.48
CA GLY A 51 11.46 -20.83 15.43
C GLY A 51 11.17 -19.59 14.57
N PRO A 52 10.21 -19.71 13.62
CA PRO A 52 9.78 -18.60 12.77
C PRO A 52 9.26 -17.40 13.58
N CYS A 53 9.37 -16.18 13.04
CA CYS A 53 8.98 -14.94 13.74
C CYS A 53 7.55 -15.02 14.33
N PRO A 54 7.33 -14.91 15.65
CA PRO A 54 5.98 -15.04 16.23
C PRO A 54 5.12 -13.79 16.06
N CYS A 55 5.73 -12.63 15.79
CA CYS A 55 5.05 -11.32 15.81
C CYS A 55 4.22 -11.01 14.54
N ARG A 56 4.33 -11.86 13.51
CA ARG A 56 3.68 -11.68 12.21
C ARG A 56 3.14 -13.01 11.73
N LEU A 57 1.95 -12.98 11.16
CA LEU A 57 1.27 -14.15 10.61
C LEU A 57 1.18 -13.99 9.10
N VAL A 58 1.27 -15.11 8.39
CA VAL A 58 1.05 -15.12 6.94
C VAL A 58 -0.40 -14.70 6.69
N GLY A 59 -0.61 -13.80 5.73
CA GLY A 59 -1.91 -13.20 5.44
C GLY A 59 -2.18 -11.87 6.16
N ASP A 60 -1.38 -11.49 7.18
CA ASP A 60 -1.53 -10.16 7.80
C ASP A 60 -1.33 -9.06 6.75
N ALA A 61 -2.26 -8.11 6.71
CA ALA A 61 -2.22 -6.95 5.81
C ALA A 61 -2.28 -5.64 6.59
N TYR A 62 -1.41 -4.70 6.22
CA TYR A 62 -1.24 -3.41 6.84
C TYR A 62 -1.44 -2.29 5.82
N ILE A 63 -2.14 -1.22 6.17
CA ILE A 63 -2.30 -0.04 5.32
C ILE A 63 -1.62 1.14 5.99
N PHE A 64 -0.64 1.73 5.31
CA PHE A 64 0.07 2.92 5.74
C PHE A 64 -0.44 4.13 4.97
N GLU A 65 -0.85 5.15 5.73
CA GLU A 65 -1.38 6.42 5.25
C GLU A 65 -0.48 7.60 5.69
N GLN A 66 -0.33 8.58 4.80
CA GLN A 66 0.39 9.84 5.05
C GLN A 66 -0.42 11.07 4.61
N TYR A 67 -1.74 10.90 4.44
CA TYR A 67 -2.61 11.97 3.94
C TYR A 67 -3.32 12.69 5.09
N GLY A 68 -3.39 14.02 5.02
CA GLY A 68 -3.98 14.84 6.07
C GLY A 68 -3.16 14.84 7.36
N GLN A 69 -3.74 14.32 8.44
CA GLN A 69 -3.07 14.19 9.74
C GLN A 69 -2.49 12.77 9.97
N ALA A 70 -2.76 11.83 9.06
CA ALA A 70 -2.20 10.48 9.16
C ALA A 70 -0.70 10.53 8.90
N ASP A 71 0.05 9.81 9.72
CA ASP A 71 1.50 9.73 9.61
C ASP A 71 2.03 8.37 10.08
N ASP A 72 1.45 7.33 9.50
CA ASP A 72 1.63 5.97 9.99
C ASP A 72 3.09 5.50 9.90
N PHE A 73 3.85 6.09 8.97
CA PHE A 73 5.27 5.79 8.83
C PHE A 73 6.08 6.29 10.03
N TRP A 74 5.90 7.56 10.42
CA TRP A 74 6.65 8.10 11.56
C TRP A 74 6.16 7.52 12.90
N HIS A 75 4.92 7.01 12.93
CA HIS A 75 4.40 6.14 14.01
C HIS A 75 4.77 4.66 13.85
N MET A 76 5.67 4.36 12.91
CA MET A 76 6.28 3.06 12.68
C MET A 76 5.28 1.92 12.34
N GLY A 77 4.07 2.25 11.92
CA GLY A 77 3.00 1.32 11.58
C GLY A 77 2.17 0.86 12.76
N ALA A 78 2.12 1.63 13.86
CA ALA A 78 1.19 1.37 14.94
C ALA A 78 -0.25 1.65 14.48
N GLY A 79 -1.17 0.69 14.68
CA GLY A 79 -2.58 0.83 14.30
C GLY A 79 -2.90 0.60 12.82
N THR A 80 -1.93 0.17 12.00
CA THR A 80 -2.11 0.00 10.55
C THR A 80 -2.63 -1.38 10.13
N LEU A 81 -2.79 -2.32 11.07
CA LEU A 81 -3.29 -3.67 10.77
C LEU A 81 -4.74 -3.60 10.26
N ALA A 82 -4.92 -3.83 8.97
CA ALA A 82 -6.22 -3.79 8.30
C ALA A 82 -6.90 -5.16 8.30
N ASN A 83 -6.14 -6.24 8.06
CA ASN A 83 -6.61 -7.62 8.17
C ASN A 83 -5.59 -8.42 8.97
N GLY A 84 -5.99 -8.96 10.11
CA GLY A 84 -5.17 -9.88 10.91
C GLY A 84 -5.91 -11.18 11.13
N GLU A 85 -5.46 -12.26 10.50
CA GLU A 85 -6.00 -13.58 10.80
C GLU A 85 -5.61 -13.97 12.23
N GLY A 86 -6.60 -14.15 13.10
CA GLY A 86 -6.35 -14.55 14.48
C GLY A 86 -5.68 -13.45 15.31
N ARG A 87 -6.38 -12.31 15.44
CA ARG A 87 -6.07 -11.20 16.36
C ARG A 87 -5.69 -11.74 17.74
N ARG A 88 -4.40 -11.83 18.01
CA ARG A 88 -3.84 -12.19 19.32
C ARG A 88 -3.25 -10.93 19.93
N ASP A 89 -3.28 -10.85 21.25
CA ASP A 89 -2.51 -9.85 21.98
C ASP A 89 -1.04 -9.97 21.54
N GLY A 90 -0.48 -8.89 20.97
CA GLY A 90 0.92 -8.84 20.52
C GLY A 90 1.17 -8.95 19.01
N THR A 91 0.16 -9.00 18.14
CA THR A 91 0.37 -8.87 16.68
C THR A 91 0.91 -7.48 16.33
N ALA A 92 2.07 -7.43 15.66
CA ALA A 92 2.72 -6.17 15.29
C ALA A 92 1.78 -5.28 14.47
N GLY A 93 1.72 -3.98 14.75
CA GLY A 93 0.82 -3.04 14.08
C GLY A 93 -0.61 -2.99 14.64
N SER A 94 -0.94 -3.79 15.65
CA SER A 94 -2.15 -3.58 16.46
C SER A 94 -2.01 -2.34 17.35
N PRO A 95 -3.12 -1.72 17.81
CA PRO A 95 -3.04 -0.60 18.76
C PRO A 95 -2.20 -0.95 20.00
N GLY A 96 -1.21 -0.12 20.32
CA GLY A 96 -0.32 -0.32 21.48
C GLY A 96 0.72 -1.44 21.34
N VAL A 97 0.76 -2.20 20.24
CA VAL A 97 1.77 -3.23 20.00
C VAL A 97 2.95 -2.66 19.22
N PRO A 98 4.22 -2.96 19.59
CA PRO A 98 5.40 -2.40 18.97
C PRO A 98 5.42 -2.53 17.43
N PRO A 99 6.02 -1.54 16.76
CA PRO A 99 5.75 -1.28 15.35
C PRO A 99 6.26 -2.33 14.36
N LEU A 100 5.52 -2.51 13.25
CA LEU A 100 5.88 -3.32 12.09
C LEU A 100 7.29 -2.99 11.57
N LEU A 101 7.64 -1.69 11.52
CA LEU A 101 8.88 -1.22 10.90
C LEU A 101 10.14 -1.51 11.74
N ARG A 102 10.01 -1.81 13.05
CA ARG A 102 11.15 -2.12 13.93
C ARG A 102 11.83 -3.45 13.59
N GLY A 103 11.07 -4.42 13.06
CA GLY A 103 11.61 -5.72 12.64
C GLY A 103 12.15 -5.76 11.21
N LEU A 104 11.79 -4.79 10.37
CA LEU A 104 12.22 -4.73 8.98
C LEU A 104 13.64 -4.16 8.81
N GLY A 105 14.28 -3.64 9.86
CA GLY A 105 15.55 -2.92 9.71
C GLY A 105 15.43 -1.72 8.77
N CYS A 106 14.21 -1.17 8.62
CA CYS A 106 13.88 -0.08 7.71
C CYS A 106 14.50 1.24 8.16
N ARG A 107 15.83 1.36 8.05
CA ARG A 107 16.50 2.63 7.75
C ARG A 107 16.46 2.95 6.26
N GLN A 108 15.53 2.38 5.51
CA GLN A 108 15.21 2.79 4.15
C GLN A 108 13.86 3.50 4.09
N PRO A 109 13.77 4.75 4.59
CA PRO A 109 12.69 5.68 4.23
C PRO A 109 12.43 5.67 2.71
N LEU A 110 13.48 5.43 1.91
CA LEU A 110 13.38 5.45 0.46
C LEU A 110 12.40 4.44 -0.16
N HIS A 111 12.06 3.31 0.46
CA HIS A 111 11.19 2.31 -0.20
C HIS A 111 9.70 2.49 0.10
N LEU A 112 9.33 3.05 1.25
CA LEU A 112 7.94 3.44 1.55
C LEU A 112 7.60 4.83 0.98
N HIS A 113 8.57 5.75 0.94
CA HIS A 113 8.35 7.11 0.42
C HIS A 113 8.71 7.29 -1.06
N SER A 114 9.51 6.40 -1.66
CA SER A 114 9.63 6.40 -3.12
C SER A 114 8.63 5.43 -3.70
N PRO A 115 7.96 5.81 -4.80
CA PRO A 115 7.23 4.87 -5.62
C PRO A 115 8.05 3.60 -5.81
N PRO A 116 7.46 2.41 -5.69
CA PRO A 116 8.06 1.25 -6.33
C PRO A 116 8.28 1.66 -7.80
N GLY A 117 9.55 1.74 -8.20
CA GLY A 117 9.94 2.29 -9.50
C GLY A 117 10.97 3.42 -9.55
N ARG A 118 11.63 3.84 -8.46
CA ARG A 118 12.89 4.58 -8.64
C ARG A 118 14.01 3.64 -9.14
N GLN A 119 14.16 3.60 -10.46
CA GLN A 119 15.37 3.34 -11.28
C GLN A 119 16.13 2.00 -11.10
N ARG A 120 16.27 1.42 -9.89
CA ARG A 120 17.13 0.23 -9.65
C ARG A 120 16.44 -1.13 -9.79
N HIS A 121 15.12 -1.16 -9.78
CA HIS A 121 14.33 -2.40 -9.89
C HIS A 121 13.35 -2.39 -11.08
N ALA A 122 13.47 -1.41 -11.97
CA ALA A 122 12.67 -1.34 -13.18
C ALA A 122 12.89 -2.63 -14.01
N GLY A 123 11.80 -3.35 -14.29
CA GLY A 123 11.83 -4.62 -15.03
C GLY A 123 12.10 -5.88 -14.20
N ARG A 124 12.31 -5.77 -12.87
CA ARG A 124 12.43 -6.95 -11.97
C ARG A 124 11.06 -7.46 -11.53
N MET A 125 10.14 -6.55 -11.25
CA MET A 125 8.75 -6.85 -10.88
C MET A 125 7.85 -6.74 -12.11
N ASN A 126 6.78 -7.54 -12.16
CA ASN A 126 5.79 -7.54 -13.24
C ASN A 126 4.82 -6.35 -13.15
N ASP A 127 4.50 -5.90 -11.93
CA ASP A 127 3.82 -4.64 -11.65
C ASP A 127 4.81 -3.63 -11.04
N ARG A 128 4.78 -2.38 -11.51
CA ARG A 128 5.61 -1.30 -10.97
C ARG A 128 5.14 -0.84 -9.59
N ARG A 129 3.90 -1.09 -9.22
CA ARG A 129 3.32 -0.75 -7.91
C ARG A 129 3.71 -1.74 -6.82
N VAL A 130 4.32 -2.88 -7.18
CA VAL A 130 4.58 -3.98 -6.25
C VAL A 130 6.08 -4.19 -6.06
N MET A 131 6.48 -4.52 -4.83
CA MET A 131 7.83 -4.95 -4.47
C MET A 131 7.77 -6.09 -3.45
N ILE A 132 8.61 -7.10 -3.64
CA ILE A 132 8.80 -8.15 -2.62
C ILE A 132 10.04 -7.82 -1.79
N VAL A 133 9.86 -7.72 -0.48
CA VAL A 133 10.93 -7.45 0.48
C VAL A 133 10.92 -8.49 1.60
N CYS A 134 11.99 -8.54 2.38
CA CYS A 134 12.04 -9.34 3.60
C CYS A 134 12.53 -8.51 4.78
N CYS A 135 12.25 -8.95 6.00
CA CYS A 135 12.86 -8.33 7.17
C CYS A 135 14.37 -8.56 7.21
N SER A 136 15.08 -7.72 7.97
CA SER A 136 16.53 -7.83 8.16
C SER A 136 16.95 -9.06 8.98
N ASP A 137 16.01 -9.86 9.49
CA ASP A 137 16.30 -11.11 10.19
C ASP A 137 16.66 -12.20 9.16
N GLY A 138 17.95 -12.36 8.91
CA GLY A 138 18.47 -13.36 7.96
C GLY A 138 18.32 -14.81 8.43
N THR A 139 18.07 -15.07 9.72
CA THR A 139 17.91 -16.44 10.24
C THR A 139 16.49 -16.96 10.08
N ARG A 140 15.50 -16.06 10.15
CA ARG A 140 14.08 -16.40 10.05
C ARG A 140 13.29 -15.29 9.35
N PRO A 141 13.57 -15.03 8.06
CA PRO A 141 13.01 -13.87 7.40
C PRO A 141 11.49 -14.03 7.19
N VAL A 142 10.80 -12.92 7.41
CA VAL A 142 9.41 -12.72 7.00
C VAL A 142 9.43 -12.03 5.65
N ILE A 143 8.66 -12.57 4.71
CA ILE A 143 8.56 -12.07 3.34
C ILE A 143 7.31 -11.22 3.23
N PHE A 144 7.45 -10.03 2.67
CA PHE A 144 6.39 -9.05 2.51
C PHE A 144 6.20 -8.71 1.04
N GLU A 145 4.95 -8.55 0.66
CA GLU A 145 4.56 -7.78 -0.51
C GLU A 145 4.30 -6.34 -0.08
N ILE A 146 4.92 -5.39 -0.76
CA ILE A 146 4.63 -3.97 -0.63
C ILE A 146 3.96 -3.54 -1.92
N GLU A 147 2.71 -3.12 -1.81
CA GLU A 147 1.89 -2.62 -2.91
C GLU A 147 1.58 -1.13 -2.68
N ARG A 148 1.89 -0.29 -3.68
CA ARG A 148 1.45 1.10 -3.70
C ARG A 148 0.04 1.18 -4.26
N LEU A 149 -0.87 1.68 -3.42
CA LEU A 149 -2.24 2.00 -3.82
C LEU A 149 -2.29 3.46 -4.26
N ASP A 150 -2.63 3.67 -5.54
CA ASP A 150 -2.80 4.99 -6.13
C ASP A 150 -4.27 5.38 -6.05
N TYR A 151 -4.57 6.54 -5.49
CA TYR A 151 -5.95 7.01 -5.36
C TYR A 151 -6.05 8.52 -5.58
N LYS A 152 -7.26 9.00 -5.83
CA LYS A 152 -7.59 10.44 -5.79
C LYS A 152 -8.58 10.71 -4.69
N ALA A 153 -8.37 11.77 -3.93
CA ALA A 153 -9.30 12.25 -2.92
C ALA A 153 -10.30 13.22 -3.56
N LEU A 154 -11.53 12.75 -3.78
CA LEU A 154 -12.62 13.54 -4.32
C LEU A 154 -13.39 14.19 -3.16
N TYR A 155 -13.25 15.50 -3.02
CA TYR A 155 -14.05 16.28 -2.09
C TYR A 155 -15.43 16.51 -2.69
N ILE A 156 -16.42 15.85 -2.11
CA ILE A 156 -17.81 15.89 -2.56
C ILE A 156 -18.59 16.72 -1.54
N GLN A 157 -19.35 17.68 -2.03
CA GLN A 157 -20.22 18.49 -1.18
C GLN A 157 -21.26 17.59 -0.49
N ASP A 158 -21.46 17.79 0.81
CA ASP A 158 -22.48 17.11 1.63
C ASP A 158 -22.34 15.57 1.76
N ILE A 159 -21.15 15.02 1.49
CA ILE A 159 -20.88 13.57 1.51
C ILE A 159 -21.21 12.88 2.86
N GLY A 160 -21.24 13.63 3.95
CA GLY A 160 -21.52 13.15 5.31
C GLY A 160 -22.99 12.84 5.61
N TYR A 161 -23.94 13.22 4.75
CA TYR A 161 -25.38 12.96 4.96
C TYR A 161 -25.80 11.63 4.31
N GLY A 162 -26.64 10.85 5.01
CA GLY A 162 -26.93 9.44 4.73
C GLY A 162 -27.42 9.07 3.31
N GLU A 163 -27.92 10.03 2.53
CA GLU A 163 -28.33 9.81 1.12
C GLU A 163 -27.15 9.86 0.14
N CYS A 164 -26.03 10.50 0.50
CA CYS A 164 -24.86 10.65 -0.37
C CYS A 164 -23.98 9.39 -0.41
N ARG A 165 -24.00 8.50 0.60
CA ARG A 165 -23.18 7.27 0.58
C ARG A 165 -23.73 6.22 -0.39
N GLU A 166 -25.06 6.05 -0.46
CA GLU A 166 -25.69 5.06 -1.37
C GLU A 166 -25.52 5.42 -2.84
N ARG A 167 -25.73 6.69 -3.19
CA ARG A 167 -25.49 7.19 -4.55
C ARG A 167 -24.00 7.20 -4.92
N ALA A 168 -23.10 7.27 -3.94
CA ALA A 168 -21.66 7.33 -4.20
C ALA A 168 -21.08 5.93 -4.38
N ALA A 169 -21.74 4.87 -3.91
CA ALA A 169 -21.46 3.52 -4.34
C ALA A 169 -21.57 3.36 -5.87
N ALA A 170 -22.34 4.21 -6.57
CA ALA A 170 -22.35 4.21 -8.03
C ALA A 170 -21.03 4.69 -8.66
N LEU A 171 -20.18 5.42 -7.93
CA LEU A 171 -18.83 5.80 -8.41
C LEU A 171 -17.93 4.57 -8.63
N SER A 172 -18.11 3.50 -7.86
CA SER A 172 -17.35 2.25 -8.05
C SER A 172 -17.76 1.50 -9.30
N THR A 173 -19.00 1.69 -9.79
CA THR A 173 -19.48 1.08 -11.04
C THR A 173 -19.13 1.85 -12.31
N VAL A 174 -18.89 3.17 -12.23
CA VAL A 174 -18.79 4.04 -13.42
C VAL A 174 -17.36 4.51 -13.70
N SER A 175 -16.47 4.45 -12.71
CA SER A 175 -15.05 4.68 -12.95
C SER A 175 -14.35 3.36 -13.23
N GLU A 176 -13.29 3.38 -14.04
CA GLU A 176 -12.32 2.28 -14.12
C GLU A 176 -11.52 2.11 -12.80
N ALA A 177 -12.12 2.47 -11.66
CA ALA A 177 -11.57 2.37 -10.33
C ALA A 177 -11.61 0.92 -9.85
N ALA A 178 -10.54 0.55 -9.16
CA ALA A 178 -10.45 -0.74 -8.50
C ALA A 178 -11.34 -0.79 -7.26
N ASP A 179 -11.45 0.33 -6.55
CA ASP A 179 -12.20 0.43 -5.29
C ASP A 179 -12.51 1.89 -4.93
N VAL A 180 -13.51 2.10 -4.07
CA VAL A 180 -13.86 3.43 -3.54
C VAL A 180 -14.11 3.33 -2.02
N ALA A 181 -13.36 4.12 -1.25
CA ALA A 181 -13.53 4.21 0.20
C ALA A 181 -14.04 5.60 0.62
N PHE A 182 -15.05 5.64 1.49
CA PHE A 182 -15.66 6.89 1.95
C PHE A 182 -15.06 7.36 3.27
N ARG A 183 -14.55 8.61 3.29
CA ARG A 183 -14.16 9.33 4.51
C ARG A 183 -15.25 10.33 4.88
N GLU A 184 -15.02 11.06 5.98
CA GLU A 184 -15.98 12.05 6.49
C GLU A 184 -16.19 13.23 5.52
N THR A 185 -15.14 13.64 4.80
CA THR A 185 -15.15 14.87 3.98
C THR A 185 -14.80 14.64 2.51
N PHE A 186 -14.31 13.46 2.14
CA PHE A 186 -13.95 13.10 0.77
C PHE A 186 -14.13 11.60 0.52
N ALA A 187 -14.13 11.21 -0.75
CA ALA A 187 -14.05 9.81 -1.18
C ALA A 187 -12.65 9.52 -1.75
N GLU A 188 -12.06 8.41 -1.35
CA GLU A 188 -10.83 7.86 -1.90
C GLU A 188 -11.20 6.96 -3.08
N VAL A 189 -10.84 7.37 -4.29
CA VAL A 189 -11.08 6.59 -5.50
C VAL A 189 -9.77 5.95 -5.93
N TYR A 190 -9.64 4.63 -5.73
CA TYR A 190 -8.44 3.87 -6.06
C TYR A 190 -8.42 3.51 -7.54
N LEU A 191 -7.29 3.78 -8.21
CA LEU A 191 -7.19 3.70 -9.65
C LEU A 191 -6.02 2.80 -10.07
N ASP A 192 -6.29 1.87 -10.99
CA ASP A 192 -5.27 0.98 -11.55
C ASP A 192 -4.48 1.58 -12.71
N ARG A 193 -4.99 2.68 -13.27
CA ARG A 193 -4.43 3.36 -14.44
C ARG A 193 -4.64 4.87 -14.32
N ASP A 194 -3.97 5.63 -15.17
CA ASP A 194 -4.12 7.07 -15.14
C ASP A 194 -5.50 7.50 -15.67
N VAL A 195 -6.33 8.05 -14.79
CA VAL A 195 -7.62 8.66 -15.12
C VAL A 195 -7.55 10.18 -14.92
N PRO A 196 -7.81 11.00 -15.96
CA PRO A 196 -7.91 12.45 -15.84
C PRO A 196 -8.93 12.91 -14.78
N CYS A 197 -8.62 14.00 -14.07
CA CYS A 197 -9.53 14.54 -13.04
C CYS A 197 -10.87 15.01 -13.61
N GLU A 198 -10.89 15.50 -14.85
CA GLU A 198 -12.14 15.92 -15.51
C GLU A 198 -13.09 14.76 -15.77
N ASP A 199 -12.56 13.59 -16.15
CA ASP A 199 -13.36 12.39 -16.35
C ASP A 199 -14.00 11.95 -15.04
N LEU A 200 -13.25 12.00 -13.94
CA LEU A 200 -13.78 11.70 -12.60
C LEU A 200 -14.86 12.68 -12.15
N LYS A 201 -14.72 13.98 -12.45
CA LYS A 201 -15.77 14.97 -12.16
C LYS A 201 -17.03 14.71 -12.97
N GLN A 202 -16.90 14.37 -14.26
CA GLN A 202 -18.04 14.06 -15.13
C GLN A 202 -18.78 12.80 -14.63
N VAL A 203 -18.03 11.75 -14.29
CA VAL A 203 -18.60 10.52 -13.73
C VAL A 203 -19.31 10.80 -12.40
N ALA A 204 -18.69 11.58 -11.50
CA ALA A 204 -19.33 11.96 -10.24
C ALA A 204 -20.63 12.76 -10.45
N ALA A 205 -20.62 13.73 -11.37
CA ALA A 205 -21.82 14.50 -11.71
C ALA A 205 -22.94 13.58 -12.26
N ALA A 206 -22.60 12.62 -13.12
CA ALA A 206 -23.55 11.69 -13.73
C ALA A 206 -24.16 10.68 -12.74
N CYS A 207 -23.42 10.25 -11.72
CA CYS A 207 -23.86 9.20 -10.79
C CYS A 207 -24.89 9.66 -9.74
N GLY A 208 -25.02 10.96 -9.49
CA GLY A 208 -25.92 11.44 -8.42
C GLY A 208 -26.03 12.94 -8.27
N ALA A 209 -25.64 13.72 -9.30
CA ALA A 209 -25.52 15.18 -9.23
C ALA A 209 -24.55 15.65 -8.12
N TYR A 210 -23.46 14.91 -7.92
CA TYR A 210 -22.43 15.31 -6.96
C TYR A 210 -21.65 16.50 -7.45
N THR A 211 -21.56 17.52 -6.59
CA THR A 211 -20.64 18.64 -6.80
C THR A 211 -19.29 18.27 -6.21
N VAL A 212 -18.34 17.88 -7.07
CA VAL A 212 -16.94 17.71 -6.69
C VAL A 212 -16.29 19.08 -6.60
N THR A 213 -15.94 19.51 -5.39
CA THR A 213 -15.36 20.84 -5.14
C THR A 213 -13.85 20.85 -5.35
N LYS A 214 -13.19 19.72 -5.10
CA LYS A 214 -11.73 19.58 -5.17
C LYS A 214 -11.33 18.12 -5.43
N ILE A 215 -10.22 17.92 -6.14
CA ILE A 215 -9.56 16.62 -6.32
C ILE A 215 -8.09 16.76 -5.96
N ASP A 216 -7.63 15.92 -5.03
CA ASP A 216 -6.23 15.83 -4.56
C ASP A 216 -5.62 14.45 -4.80
#